data_AF-A0A1S2LUQ0-F1
#
_entry.id   AF-A0A1S2LUQ0-F1
#
_cell.length_a   1.000
_cell.length_b   1.000
_cell.length_c   1.000
_cell.angle_alpha   90.00
_cell.angle_beta   90.00
_cell.angle_gamma   90.00
#
_symmetry.space_group_name_H-M   'P 1'
#
loop_
_entity.id
_entity.type
_entity.pdbx_description
1 polymer ?
#
loop_
_entity_poly.entity_id
_entity_poly.type
_entity_poly.pdbx_seq_one_letter_code
_entity_poly.pdbx_strand_id
1 'polypeptide(L)'
;MKMMGYIVSFLILAFCLYLVITPLLRPKQATRSMESMEDEFDHISIESVYATLNELEMDYNMQKLSDEDYQRLKKDYEELAAEIIAKEKKKEKKADKNEESLVKDIESEIEEELAQLRKEREEK
;
A
#
# COMPACT_ATOMS: atom_id res chain seq x y z
N MET A 1 40.71 -33.40 21.12
CA MET A 1 40.54 -32.91 19.73
C MET A 1 39.28 -33.45 19.05
N LYS A 2 39.07 -34.76 18.94
CA LYS A 2 37.85 -35.35 18.34
C LYS A 2 36.55 -34.91 19.03
N MET A 3 36.53 -34.92 20.36
CA MET A 3 35.37 -34.48 21.17
C MET A 3 34.96 -33.03 20.89
N MET A 4 35.92 -32.12 20.69
CA MET A 4 35.61 -30.72 20.35
C MET A 4 35.05 -30.56 18.94
N GLY A 5 35.48 -31.38 17.98
CA GLY A 5 34.90 -31.39 16.63
C GLY A 5 33.43 -31.79 16.63
N TYR A 6 33.05 -32.79 17.43
CA TYR A 6 31.65 -33.20 17.57
C TYR A 6 30.78 -32.12 18.22
N ILE A 7 31.31 -31.40 19.22
CA ILE A 7 30.58 -30.32 19.89
C ILE A 7 30.30 -29.17 18.91
N VAL A 8 31.29 -28.77 18.11
CA VAL A 8 31.12 -27.71 17.10
C VAL A 8 30.12 -28.14 16.02
N SER A 9 30.22 -29.38 15.53
CA SER A 9 29.29 -29.92 14.55
C SER A 9 27.85 -29.98 15.08
N PHE A 10 27.67 -30.38 16.34
CA PHE A 10 26.35 -30.42 16.98
C PHE A 10 25.74 -29.02 17.16
N LEU A 11 26.55 -28.01 17.52
CA LEU A 11 26.09 -26.62 17.64
C LEU A 11 25.62 -26.05 16.31
N ILE A 12 26.36 -26.30 15.23
CA ILE A 12 25.97 -25.87 13.88
C ILE A 12 24.66 -26.55 13.46
N LEU A 13 24.54 -27.85 13.71
CA LEU A 13 23.33 -28.61 13.39
C LEU A 13 22.11 -28.10 14.18
N ALA A 14 22.28 -27.84 15.47
CA ALA A 14 21.24 -27.25 16.31
C ALA A 14 20.82 -25.86 15.84
N PHE A 15 21.77 -25.03 15.40
CA PHE A 15 21.50 -23.70 14.86
C PHE A 15 20.71 -23.76 13.54
N CYS A 16 21.10 -24.65 12.62
CA CYS A 16 20.36 -24.86 11.38
C CYS A 16 18.93 -25.35 11.64
N LEU A 17 18.76 -26.32 12.55
CA LEU A 17 17.43 -26.80 12.95
C LEU A 17 16.60 -25.69 13.59
N TYR A 18 17.21 -24.85 14.44
CA TYR A 18 16.53 -23.69 15.02
C TYR A 18 15.99 -22.74 13.96
N LEU A 19 16.79 -22.40 12.94
CA LEU A 19 16.35 -21.52 11.85
C LEU A 19 15.18 -22.09 11.05
N VAL A 20 15.11 -23.42 10.88
CA VAL A 20 14.03 -24.09 10.14
C VAL A 20 12.78 -24.31 10.98
N ILE A 21 12.94 -24.72 12.24
CA ILE A 21 11.82 -25.05 13.14
C ILE A 21 11.12 -23.79 13.65
N THR A 22 11.86 -22.71 13.89
CA THR A 22 11.30 -21.44 14.41
C THR A 22 10.18 -20.87 13.53
N PRO A 23 10.31 -20.72 12.20
CA PRO A 23 9.21 -20.23 11.37
C PRO A 23 8.06 -21.23 11.27
N LEU A 24 8.31 -22.53 11.42
CA LEU A 24 7.28 -23.57 11.29
C LEU A 24 6.39 -23.68 12.54
N LEU A 25 6.96 -23.44 13.72
CA LEU A 25 6.24 -23.46 15.01
C LEU A 25 5.68 -22.09 15.41
N ARG A 26 6.05 -21.01 14.70
CA ARG A 26 5.43 -19.70 14.94
C ARG A 26 3.94 -19.83 14.67
N PRO A 27 3.07 -19.69 15.70
CA PRO A 27 1.64 -19.65 15.46
C PRO A 27 1.40 -18.53 14.47
N LYS A 28 0.64 -18.82 13.41
CA LYS A 28 0.21 -17.84 12.42
C LYS A 28 -0.54 -16.76 13.20
N GLN A 29 0.17 -15.72 13.66
CA GLN A 29 -0.43 -14.49 14.11
C GLN A 29 -1.08 -13.90 12.85
N ALA A 30 -2.29 -14.39 12.59
CA ALA A 30 -3.29 -13.59 11.94
C ALA A 30 -3.25 -12.23 12.64
N THR A 31 -3.20 -11.16 11.83
CA THR A 31 -3.34 -9.77 12.25
C THR A 31 -2.18 -9.16 13.05
N ARG A 32 -1.01 -9.00 12.42
CA ARG A 32 -0.16 -7.81 12.58
C ARG A 32 0.84 -7.79 11.43
N SER A 33 0.46 -7.32 10.25
CA SER A 33 0.70 -5.92 9.91
C SER A 33 0.06 -5.64 8.55
N MET A 34 -1.18 -5.15 8.57
CA MET A 34 -1.80 -4.54 7.40
C MET A 34 -1.27 -3.10 7.19
N GLU A 35 -0.56 -2.56 8.18
CA GLU A 35 0.00 -1.20 8.21
C GLU A 35 1.36 -1.09 7.51
N SER A 36 2.06 -2.20 7.23
CA SER A 36 3.33 -2.20 6.47
C SER A 36 3.21 -2.78 5.06
N MET A 37 2.02 -3.20 4.64
CA MET A 37 1.70 -3.40 3.22
C MET A 37 1.32 -2.07 2.55
N GLU A 38 0.90 -1.05 3.31
CA GLU A 38 0.47 0.23 2.75
C GLU A 38 1.58 0.91 1.94
N ASP A 39 2.85 0.74 2.32
CA ASP A 39 4.02 1.26 1.60
C ASP A 39 4.38 0.44 0.33
N GLU A 40 4.10 -0.88 0.31
CA GLU A 40 4.46 -1.73 -0.84
C GLU A 40 3.40 -1.64 -1.96
N PHE A 41 2.15 -1.35 -1.59
CA PHE A 41 1.06 -1.11 -2.54
C PHE A 41 1.00 0.31 -3.10
N ASP A 42 1.66 1.31 -2.50
CA ASP A 42 1.65 2.70 -3.02
C ASP A 42 2.40 2.82 -4.36
N HIS A 43 3.14 1.79 -4.77
CA HIS A 43 3.81 1.67 -6.06
C HIS A 43 3.07 0.80 -7.10
N ILE A 44 1.98 0.11 -6.72
CA ILE A 44 1.22 -0.71 -7.65
C ILE A 44 0.22 0.19 -8.39
N SER A 45 0.48 0.45 -9.67
CA SER A 45 -0.43 1.21 -10.51
C SER A 45 -1.64 0.38 -10.93
N ILE A 46 -2.77 1.04 -11.18
CA ILE A 46 -3.96 0.37 -11.73
C ILE A 46 -3.65 -0.33 -13.06
N GLU A 47 -2.70 0.20 -13.83
CA GLU A 47 -2.27 -0.33 -15.12
C GLU A 47 -1.52 -1.66 -14.98
N SER A 48 -0.71 -1.83 -13.94
CA SER A 48 -0.05 -3.11 -13.68
C SER A 48 -1.05 -4.19 -13.27
N VAL A 49 -2.07 -3.84 -12.47
CA VAL A 49 -3.16 -4.76 -12.11
C VAL A 49 -3.93 -5.20 -13.34
N TYR A 50 -4.25 -4.29 -14.27
CA TYR A 50 -4.90 -4.66 -15.53
C TYR A 50 -4.02 -5.54 -16.41
N ALA A 51 -2.71 -5.27 -16.48
CA ALA A 51 -1.79 -6.13 -17.21
C ALA A 51 -1.76 -7.55 -16.63
N THR A 52 -1.72 -7.68 -15.30
CA THR A 52 -1.79 -8.99 -14.63
C THR A 52 -3.11 -9.70 -14.87
N LEU A 53 -4.24 -8.99 -14.84
CA LEU A 53 -5.55 -9.59 -15.13
C LEU A 53 -5.61 -10.15 -16.56
N ASN A 54 -5.04 -9.42 -17.53
CA ASN A 54 -4.98 -9.84 -18.92
C ASN A 54 -4.06 -11.07 -19.11
N GLU A 55 -2.92 -11.11 -18.43
CA GLU A 55 -2.03 -12.28 -18.43
C GLU A 55 -2.72 -13.52 -17.81
N LEU A 56 -3.44 -13.32 -16.70
CA LEU A 56 -4.22 -14.36 -16.04
C LEU A 56 -5.31 -14.93 -16.95
N GLU A 57 -6.05 -14.07 -17.66
CA GLU A 57 -7.04 -14.49 -18.67
C GLU A 57 -6.39 -15.27 -19.81
N MET A 58 -5.24 -14.82 -20.29
CA MET A 58 -4.48 -15.50 -21.34
C MET A 58 -4.04 -16.90 -20.88
N ASP A 59 -3.51 -17.04 -19.67
CA ASP A 59 -3.08 -18.32 -19.12
C ASP A 59 -4.25 -19.29 -18.86
N TYR A 60 -5.40 -18.79 -18.42
CA TYR A 60 -6.62 -19.58 -18.35
C TYR A 60 -7.10 -20.06 -19.73
N ASN A 61 -7.10 -19.18 -20.73
CA ASN A 61 -7.47 -19.52 -22.11
C ASN A 61 -6.49 -20.53 -22.74
N MET A 62 -5.24 -20.53 -22.31
CA MET A 62 -4.23 -21.54 -22.68
C MET A 62 -4.32 -22.83 -21.86
N GLN A 63 -5.33 -22.98 -21.00
CA GLN A 63 -5.54 -24.14 -20.12
C GLN A 63 -4.36 -24.41 -19.16
N LYS A 64 -3.59 -23.36 -18.82
CA LYS A 64 -2.50 -23.46 -17.83
C LYS A 64 -3.02 -23.32 -16.39
N LEU A 65 -4.19 -22.72 -16.22
CA LEU A 65 -4.87 -22.56 -14.93
C LEU A 65 -6.16 -23.38 -14.88
N SER A 66 -6.48 -23.87 -13.68
CA SER A 66 -7.80 -24.43 -13.39
C SER A 66 -8.85 -23.31 -13.31
N ASP A 67 -10.12 -23.65 -13.53
CA ASP A 67 -11.22 -22.70 -13.40
C ASP A 67 -11.34 -22.14 -11.98
N GLU A 68 -11.20 -23.00 -10.95
CA GLU A 68 -11.23 -22.56 -9.56
C GLU A 68 -10.10 -21.58 -9.23
N ASP A 69 -8.88 -21.86 -9.68
CA ASP A 69 -7.75 -20.96 -9.45
C ASP A 69 -7.92 -19.65 -10.22
N TYR A 70 -8.35 -19.71 -11.48
CA TYR A 70 -8.63 -18.52 -12.28
C TYR A 70 -9.67 -17.62 -11.62
N GLN A 71 -10.83 -18.17 -11.21
CA GLN A 71 -11.88 -17.39 -10.56
C GLN A 71 -11.42 -16.78 -9.23
N ARG A 72 -10.64 -17.52 -8.45
CA ARG A 72 -10.07 -17.02 -7.19
C ARG A 72 -9.12 -15.86 -7.45
N LEU A 73 -8.11 -16.04 -8.30
CA LEU A 73 -7.12 -15.00 -8.59
C LEU A 73 -7.78 -13.78 -9.24
N LYS A 74 -8.70 -13.97 -10.19
CA LYS A 74 -9.42 -12.88 -10.86
C LYS A 74 -10.13 -11.99 -9.86
N LYS A 75 -10.85 -12.61 -8.91
CA LYS A 75 -11.55 -11.88 -7.85
C LYS A 75 -10.59 -11.07 -6.98
N ASP A 76 -9.47 -11.67 -6.56
CA ASP A 76 -8.48 -11.00 -5.71
C ASP A 76 -7.90 -9.75 -6.40
N TYR A 77 -7.58 -9.84 -7.70
CA TYR A 77 -7.08 -8.71 -8.48
C TYR A 77 -8.17 -7.65 -8.81
N GLU A 78 -9.43 -8.05 -8.99
CA GLU A 78 -10.55 -7.11 -9.13
C GLU A 78 -10.80 -6.31 -7.85
N GLU A 79 -10.72 -6.96 -6.69
CA GLU A 79 -10.81 -6.29 -5.38
C GLU A 79 -9.65 -5.30 -5.18
N LEU A 80 -8.42 -5.70 -5.55
CA LEU A 80 -7.26 -4.81 -5.52
C LEU A 80 -7.44 -3.59 -6.45
N ALA A 81 -7.91 -3.79 -7.68
CA ALA A 81 -8.19 -2.71 -8.61
C ALA A 81 -9.23 -1.71 -8.04
N ALA A 82 -10.29 -2.23 -7.41
CA ALA A 82 -11.30 -1.40 -6.77
C ALA A 82 -10.73 -0.57 -5.61
N GLU A 83 -9.83 -1.15 -4.82
CA GLU A 83 -9.16 -0.44 -3.71
C GLU A 83 -8.27 0.70 -4.22
N ILE A 84 -7.47 0.46 -5.27
CA ILE A 84 -6.60 1.48 -5.88
C ILE A 84 -7.43 2.66 -6.40
N ILE A 85 -8.49 2.38 -7.18
CA ILE A 85 -9.39 3.41 -7.71
C ILE A 85 -10.05 4.20 -6.56
N ALA A 86 -10.43 3.53 -5.48
CA ALA A 86 -11.03 4.19 -4.32
C ALA A 86 -10.01 5.09 -3.58
N LYS A 87 -8.74 4.68 -3.49
CA LYS A 87 -7.66 5.47 -2.90
C LYS A 87 -7.35 6.70 -3.75
N GLU A 88 -7.26 6.57 -5.08
CA GLU A 88 -7.05 7.69 -6.00
C GLU A 88 -8.16 8.73 -5.88
N LYS A 89 -9.44 8.31 -5.93
CA LYS A 89 -10.59 9.22 -5.73
C LYS A 89 -10.58 9.93 -4.38
N LYS A 90 -10.08 9.28 -3.32
CA LYS A 90 -9.91 9.92 -2.00
C LYS A 90 -8.77 10.94 -2.00
N LYS A 91 -7.65 10.66 -2.69
CA LYS A 91 -6.53 11.59 -2.85
C LYS A 91 -6.99 12.84 -3.63
N GLU A 92 -7.72 12.67 -4.73
CA GLU A 92 -8.31 13.78 -5.51
C GLU A 92 -9.25 14.65 -4.67
N LYS A 93 -10.21 14.05 -3.95
CA LYS A 93 -11.14 14.80 -3.09
C LYS A 93 -10.45 15.54 -1.94
N LYS A 94 -9.31 15.05 -1.46
CA LYS A 94 -8.51 15.74 -0.43
C LYS A 94 -7.74 16.91 -1.03
N ALA A 95 -7.21 16.77 -2.25
CA ALA A 95 -6.54 17.85 -2.96
C ALA A 95 -7.50 19.02 -3.24
N ASP A 96 -8.70 18.70 -3.77
CA ASP A 96 -9.74 19.68 -4.10
C ASP A 96 -10.20 20.49 -2.87
N LYS A 97 -10.43 19.80 -1.73
CA LYS A 97 -10.77 20.46 -0.46
C LYS A 97 -9.67 21.34 0.11
N ASN A 98 -8.41 20.94 -0.05
CA ASN A 98 -7.28 21.74 0.40
C ASN A 98 -7.15 23.00 -0.45
N GLU A 99 -7.34 22.89 -1.77
CA GLU A 99 -7.31 24.03 -2.68
C GLU A 99 -8.44 25.03 -2.38
N GLU A 100 -9.67 24.56 -2.18
CA GLU A 100 -10.81 25.42 -1.80
C GLU A 100 -10.58 26.13 -0.46
N SER A 101 -10.00 25.44 0.53
CA SER A 101 -9.64 26.06 1.82
C SER A 101 -8.58 27.16 1.66
N LEU A 102 -7.53 26.89 0.87
CA LEU A 102 -6.46 27.85 0.64
C LEU A 102 -6.95 29.10 -0.09
N VAL A 103 -7.82 28.94 -1.10
CA VAL A 103 -8.40 30.06 -1.84
C VAL A 103 -9.23 30.94 -0.90
N LYS A 104 -10.05 30.34 -0.03
CA LYS A 104 -10.87 31.08 0.93
C LYS A 104 -10.03 31.87 1.95
N ASP A 105 -8.94 31.27 2.43
CA ASP A 105 -8.05 31.94 3.37
C ASP A 105 -7.41 33.18 2.71
N ILE A 106 -6.94 33.04 1.46
CA ILE A 106 -6.37 34.14 0.66
C ILE A 106 -7.42 35.25 0.43
N GLU A 107 -8.66 34.90 0.09
CA GLU A 107 -9.73 35.88 -0.11
C GLU A 107 -10.00 36.70 1.15
N SER A 108 -9.99 36.07 2.32
CA SER A 108 -10.21 36.76 3.59
C SER A 108 -9.08 37.74 3.92
N GLU A 109 -7.82 37.38 3.64
CA GLU A 109 -6.66 38.24 3.84
C GLU A 109 -6.72 39.49 2.93
N ILE A 110 -7.09 39.30 1.66
CA ILE A 110 -7.24 40.40 0.70
C ILE A 110 -8.36 41.36 1.12
N GLU A 111 -9.49 40.85 1.61
CA GLU A 111 -10.59 41.69 2.09
C GLU A 111 -10.19 42.55 3.29
N GLU A 112 -9.43 41.98 4.23
CA GLU A 112 -8.90 42.72 5.38
C GLU A 112 -7.95 43.84 4.94
N GLU A 113 -7.00 43.56 4.05
CA GLU A 113 -6.09 44.57 3.50
C GLU A 113 -6.83 45.68 2.75
N LEU A 114 -7.81 45.34 1.91
CA LEU A 114 -8.62 46.32 1.20
C LEU A 114 -9.44 47.21 2.14
N ALA A 115 -9.95 46.64 3.25
CA ALA A 115 -10.66 47.41 4.27
C ALA A 115 -9.74 48.39 5.00
N GLN A 116 -8.49 47.99 5.30
CA GLN A 116 -7.48 48.87 5.89
C GLN A 116 -7.12 50.02 4.94
N LEU A 117 -6.85 49.72 3.67
CA LEU A 117 -6.54 50.73 2.65
C LEU A 117 -7.67 51.73 2.40
N ARG A 118 -8.94 51.29 2.53
CA ARG A 118 -10.10 52.20 2.44
C ARG A 118 -10.15 53.15 3.63
N LYS A 119 -9.91 52.67 4.85
CA LYS A 119 -9.86 53.51 6.05
C LYS A 119 -8.73 54.53 5.99
N GLU A 120 -7.52 54.13 5.59
CA GLU A 120 -6.39 55.05 5.39
C GLU A 120 -6.67 56.14 4.33
N ARG A 121 -7.51 55.85 3.34
CA ARG A 121 -7.89 56.81 2.30
C ARG A 121 -8.99 57.77 2.74
N GLU A 122 -9.84 57.37 3.68
CA GLU A 122 -10.90 58.23 4.25
C GLU A 122 -10.40 59.15 5.36
N GLU A 123 -9.29 58.80 6.03
CA GLU A 123 -8.64 59.63 7.07
C GLU A 123 -7.70 60.71 6.51
N LYS A 124 -7.55 60.81 5.18
CA LYS A 124 -6.67 61.75 4.47
C LYS A 124 -7.45 62.80 3.70
#